data_AF-A0A2N1WCG9-F1
#
_entry.id   AF-A0A2N1WCG9-F1
#
_cell.length_a   1.000
_cell.length_b   1.000
_cell.length_c   1.000
_cell.angle_alpha   90.00
_cell.angle_beta   90.00
_cell.angle_gamma   90.00
#
_symmetry.space_group_name_H-M   'P 1'
#
loop_
_entity.id
_entity.type
_entity.pdbx_description
1 polymer ?
#
loop_
_entity_poly.entity_id
_entity_poly.type
_entity_poly.pdbx_seq_one_letter_code
_entity_poly.pdbx_strand_id
1 'polypeptide(L)'
;MTRLKASAALLDIEGTIADIDFVRNTLFPYARQALPEFLARHGQEPAVAAELAATADAAGLERDDHEGILRQLIAWIDDDVKATPLKSLQGMI
;
A
#
# COMPACT_ATOMS: atom_id res chain seq x y z
N MET A 1 -18.92 -11.48 38.13
CA MET A 1 -18.22 -10.69 37.10
C MET A 1 -16.76 -10.59 37.49
N THR A 2 -15.86 -11.23 36.74
CA THR A 2 -14.42 -11.20 37.01
C THR A 2 -13.83 -9.98 36.33
N ARG A 3 -13.20 -9.08 37.10
CA ARG A 3 -12.48 -7.92 36.53
C ARG A 3 -11.12 -8.40 35.99
N LEU A 4 -10.90 -8.20 34.69
CA LEU A 4 -9.56 -8.31 34.12
C LEU A 4 -8.70 -7.15 34.65
N LYS A 5 -7.58 -7.47 35.30
CA LYS A 5 -6.50 -6.51 35.62
C LYS A 5 -5.39 -6.71 34.60
N ALA A 6 -5.19 -5.73 33.74
CA ALA A 6 -4.08 -5.68 32.78
C ALA A 6 -3.44 -4.29 32.81
N SER A 7 -2.12 -4.23 32.64
CA SER A 7 -1.35 -2.97 32.60
C SER A 7 -1.22 -2.39 31.19
N ALA A 8 -1.57 -3.17 30.17
CA ALA A 8 -1.54 -2.78 28.75
C ALA A 8 -2.54 -3.64 27.95
N ALA A 9 -2.92 -3.16 26.77
CA ALA A 9 -3.67 -3.90 25.77
C ALA A 9 -2.98 -3.76 24.41
N LEU A 10 -2.83 -4.87 23.69
CA LEU A 10 -2.41 -4.89 22.29
C LEU A 10 -3.65 -5.15 21.45
N LEU A 11 -3.89 -4.28 20.47
CA LEU A 11 -5.07 -4.35 19.61
C LEU A 11 -4.61 -4.55 18.18
N ASP A 12 -5.16 -5.58 17.56
CA ASP A 12 -5.10 -5.74 16.11
C ASP A 12 -6.15 -4.82 15.44
N ILE A 13 -5.97 -4.54 14.15
CA ILE A 13 -6.86 -3.67 13.37
C ILE A 13 -7.96 -4.50 12.70
N GLU A 14 -7.59 -5.31 11.71
CA GLU A 14 -8.53 -6.04 10.85
C GLU A 14 -9.27 -7.13 11.63
N GLY A 15 -10.60 -7.09 11.61
CA GLY A 15 -11.45 -8.06 12.31
C GLY A 15 -11.44 -7.95 13.84
N THR A 16 -10.72 -6.97 14.41
CA THR A 16 -10.66 -6.73 15.86
C THR A 16 -11.26 -5.38 16.24
N ILE A 17 -10.73 -4.26 15.72
CA ILE A 17 -11.30 -2.91 15.96
C ILE A 17 -11.87 -2.27 14.69
N ALA A 18 -11.54 -2.80 13.52
CA ALA A 18 -12.05 -2.38 12.23
C ALA A 18 -12.62 -3.58 11.46
N ASP A 19 -13.70 -3.36 10.72
CA ASP A 19 -14.27 -4.39 9.87
C ASP A 19 -13.28 -4.77 8.77
N ILE A 20 -13.09 -6.06 8.55
CA ILE A 20 -12.27 -6.58 7.45
C ILE A 20 -12.84 -6.13 6.09
N ASP A 21 -14.17 -5.99 6.01
CA ASP A 21 -14.85 -5.48 4.82
C ASP A 21 -14.55 -4.00 4.58
N PHE A 22 -14.31 -3.21 5.62
CA PHE A 22 -13.92 -1.81 5.46
C PHE A 22 -12.53 -1.70 4.81
N VAL A 23 -11.56 -2.49 5.28
CA VAL A 23 -10.20 -2.47 4.70
C VAL A 23 -10.22 -2.89 3.23
N ARG A 24 -10.90 -3.99 2.93
CA ARG A 24 -10.96 -4.55 1.57
C ARG A 24 -11.79 -3.70 0.61
N ASN A 25 -12.96 -3.23 1.04
CA ASN A 25 -13.92 -2.56 0.15
C ASN A 25 -13.82 -1.03 0.18
N THR A 26 -13.02 -0.44 1.08
CA THR A 26 -12.84 1.02 1.15
C THR A 26 -11.38 1.42 1.00
N LEU A 27 -10.47 0.91 1.83
CA LEU A 27 -9.07 1.38 1.84
C LEU A 27 -8.30 0.97 0.59
N PHE A 28 -8.41 -0.29 0.15
CA PHE A 28 -7.74 -0.72 -1.09
C PHE A 28 -8.28 -0.01 -2.34
N PRO A 29 -9.61 0.13 -2.53
CA PRO A 29 -10.15 0.95 -3.61
C PRO A 29 -9.70 2.40 -3.58
N TYR A 30 -9.59 3.02 -2.39
CA TYR A 30 -9.07 4.38 -2.26
C TYR A 30 -7.61 4.46 -2.73
N ALA A 31 -6.73 3.61 -2.22
CA ALA A 31 -5.31 3.60 -2.59
C ALA A 31 -5.14 3.38 -4.12
N ARG A 32 -5.92 2.47 -4.69
CA ARG A 32 -5.95 2.21 -6.15
C ARG A 32 -6.32 3.44 -6.96
N GLN A 33 -7.29 4.24 -6.49
CA GLN A 33 -7.75 5.45 -7.17
C GLN A 33 -6.77 6.62 -7.01
N ALA A 34 -6.14 6.75 -5.85
CA ALA A 34 -5.24 7.86 -5.52
C ALA A 34 -3.82 7.68 -6.10
N LEU A 35 -3.35 6.44 -6.24
CA LEU A 35 -1.97 6.13 -6.64
C LEU A 35 -1.53 6.80 -7.97
N PRO A 36 -2.31 6.79 -9.06
CA PRO A 36 -1.89 7.44 -10.31
C PRO A 36 -1.63 8.94 -10.15
N GLU A 37 -2.53 9.66 -9.46
CA GLU A 37 -2.40 11.09 -9.23
C GLU A 37 -1.23 11.41 -8.29
N PHE A 38 -1.07 10.61 -7.24
CA PHE A 38 0.05 10.73 -6.31
C PHE A 38 1.39 10.59 -7.04
N LEU A 39 1.56 9.55 -7.87
CA LEU A 39 2.80 9.34 -8.62
C LEU A 39 3.06 10.44 -9.66
N ALA A 40 2.01 10.96 -10.30
CA ALA A 40 2.16 12.08 -11.23
C ALA A 40 2.68 13.36 -10.55
N ARG A 41 2.31 13.59 -9.29
CA ARG A 41 2.71 14.78 -8.52
C ARG A 41 4.05 14.61 -7.81
N HIS A 42 4.30 13.43 -7.24
CA HIS A 42 5.40 13.18 -6.31
C HIS A 42 6.46 12.23 -6.85
N GLY A 43 6.30 11.69 -8.07
CA GLY A 43 7.19 10.65 -8.62
C GLY A 43 8.67 11.01 -8.73
N GLN A 44 9.00 12.30 -8.75
CA GLN A 44 10.39 12.78 -8.78
C GLN A 44 10.98 13.03 -7.38
N GLU A 45 10.17 12.93 -6.33
CA GLU A 45 10.68 13.03 -4.97
C GLU A 45 11.56 11.82 -4.65
N PRO A 46 12.73 12.00 -3.99
CA PRO A 46 13.70 10.91 -3.81
C PRO A 46 13.12 9.66 -3.16
N ALA A 47 12.19 9.82 -2.21
CA ALA A 47 11.54 8.70 -1.54
C ALA A 47 10.62 7.92 -2.50
N VAL A 48 9.80 8.61 -3.30
CA VAL A 48 8.89 7.98 -4.25
C VAL A 48 9.67 7.35 -5.41
N ALA A 49 10.67 8.05 -5.94
CA ALA A 49 11.52 7.54 -7.02
C ALA A 49 12.28 6.26 -6.62
N ALA A 50 12.72 6.16 -5.35
CA ALA A 50 13.36 4.96 -4.83
C ALA A 50 12.39 3.75 -4.84
N GLU A 51 11.13 3.95 -4.44
CA GLU A 51 10.13 2.88 -4.43
C GLU A 51 9.66 2.51 -5.85
N LEU A 52 9.63 3.45 -6.79
CA LEU A 52 9.38 3.17 -8.20
C LEU A 52 10.51 2.32 -8.81
N ALA A 53 11.76 2.63 -8.49
CA ALA A 53 12.91 1.83 -8.92
C ALA A 53 12.88 0.42 -8.29
N ALA A 54 12.56 0.31 -7.00
CA ALA A 54 12.41 -0.98 -6.32
C ALA A 54 11.25 -1.80 -6.89
N THR A 55 10.16 -1.14 -7.30
CA THR A 55 9.04 -1.78 -8.00
C THR A 55 9.48 -2.35 -9.35
N ALA A 56 10.20 -1.55 -10.15
CA ALA A 56 10.73 -1.98 -11.44
C ALA A 56 11.64 -3.21 -11.29
N ASP A 57 12.58 -3.16 -10.35
CA ASP A 57 13.52 -4.26 -10.07
C ASP A 57 12.77 -5.54 -9.64
N ALA A 58 11.75 -5.42 -8.77
CA ALA A 58 10.96 -6.55 -8.29
C ALA A 58 10.05 -7.15 -9.39
N ALA A 59 9.63 -6.34 -10.36
CA ALA A 59 8.77 -6.74 -11.46
C ALA A 59 9.54 -7.20 -12.71
N GLY A 60 10.87 -7.00 -12.74
CA GLY A 60 11.69 -7.23 -13.93
C GLY A 60 11.37 -6.25 -15.07
N LEU A 61 11.00 -5.01 -14.73
CA LEU A 61 10.69 -3.93 -15.67
C LEU A 61 11.88 -2.98 -15.80
N GLU A 62 11.92 -2.26 -16.93
CA GLU A 62 12.84 -1.13 -17.07
C GLU A 62 12.42 0.01 -16.16
N ARG A 63 13.40 0.70 -15.56
CA ARG A 63 13.14 1.73 -14.54
C ARG A 63 12.48 2.99 -15.10
N ASP A 64 12.57 3.22 -16.41
CA ASP A 64 11.93 4.32 -17.12
C ASP A 64 10.53 3.97 -17.67
N ASP A 65 10.10 2.71 -17.56
CA ASP A 65 8.74 2.26 -17.91
C ASP A 65 7.74 2.64 -16.81
N HIS A 66 7.50 3.94 -16.64
CA HIS A 66 6.58 4.47 -15.63
C HIS A 66 5.16 3.91 -15.77
N GLU A 67 4.70 3.67 -17.00
CA GLU A 67 3.37 3.10 -17.25
C GLU A 67 3.31 1.62 -16.84
N GLY A 68 4.33 0.83 -17.20
CA GLY A 68 4.47 -0.55 -16.75
C GLY A 68 4.54 -0.68 -15.23
N ILE A 69 5.33 0.18 -14.59
CA ILE A 69 5.45 0.24 -13.12
C ILE A 69 4.09 0.56 -12.48
N LEU A 70 3.37 1.56 -12.97
CA LEU A 70 2.02 1.88 -12.47
C LEU A 70 1.06 0.70 -12.66
N ARG A 71 1.04 0.07 -13.84
CA ARG A 71 0.19 -1.10 -14.09
C ARG A 71 0.52 -2.25 -13.15
N GLN A 72 1.80 -2.48 -12.86
CA GLN A 72 2.23 -3.52 -11.93
C GLN A 72 1.80 -3.22 -10.49
N LEU A 73 1.90 -1.96 -10.05
CA LEU A 73 1.42 -1.56 -8.73
C LEU A 73 -0.09 -1.77 -8.59
N ILE A 74 -0.86 -1.38 -9.60
CA ILE A 74 -2.32 -1.61 -9.61
C ILE A 74 -2.63 -3.11 -9.58
N ALA A 75 -1.94 -3.92 -10.38
CA ALA A 75 -2.11 -5.38 -10.36
C ALA A 75 -1.80 -5.97 -8.98
N TRP A 76 -0.73 -5.52 -8.32
CA TRP A 76 -0.41 -5.96 -6.97
C TRP A 76 -1.46 -5.54 -5.93
N ILE A 77 -2.13 -4.39 -6.09
CA ILE A 77 -3.26 -4.01 -5.24
C ILE A 77 -4.43 -4.97 -5.48
N ASP A 78 -4.79 -5.22 -6.74
CA ASP A 78 -5.92 -6.05 -7.12
C ASP A 78 -5.72 -7.52 -6.68
N ASP A 79 -4.47 -8.02 -6.70
CA ASP A 79 -4.08 -9.38 -6.31
C ASP A 79 -3.72 -9.52 -4.80
N ASP A 80 -3.89 -8.46 -4.00
CA ASP A 80 -3.49 -8.39 -2.58
C ASP A 80 -2.02 -8.77 -2.30
N VAL A 81 -1.12 -8.47 -3.24
CA VAL A 81 0.31 -8.75 -3.14
C VAL A 81 0.94 -7.81 -2.11
N LYS A 82 1.60 -8.40 -1.10
CA LYS A 82 2.25 -7.68 -0.01
C LYS A 82 3.67 -7.21 -0.36
N ALA A 83 3.86 -6.66 -1.57
CA ALA A 83 5.16 -6.14 -2.01
C ALA A 83 5.58 -4.94 -1.15
N THR A 84 6.83 -4.96 -0.67
CA THR A 84 7.40 -3.87 0.15
C THR A 84 7.26 -2.49 -0.50
N PRO A 85 7.69 -2.27 -1.77
CA PRO A 85 7.59 -0.94 -2.37
C PRO A 85 6.15 -0.46 -2.56
N LEU A 86 5.22 -1.37 -2.85
CA LEU A 86 3.80 -1.03 -2.89
C LEU A 86 3.31 -0.52 -1.53
N LYS A 87 3.64 -1.22 -0.44
CA LYS A 87 3.23 -0.81 0.91
C LYS A 87 3.84 0.52 1.32
N SER A 88 5.11 0.76 0.98
CA SER A 88 5.76 2.05 1.19
C SER A 88 4.99 3.16 0.50
N LEU A 89 4.68 3.00 -0.80
CA LEU A 89 3.94 3.99 -1.58
C LEU A 89 2.53 4.22 -1.03
N GLN A 90 1.81 3.15 -0.64
CA GLN A 90 0.49 3.26 -0.01
C GLN A 90 0.51 4.04 1.31
N GLY A 91 1.60 3.95 2.07
CA GLY A 91 1.79 4.73 3.30
C GLY A 91 2.13 6.21 3.08
N MET A 92 2.46 6.60 1.83
CA MET A 92 2.75 7.99 1.46
C MET A 92 1.53 8.72 0.88
N ILE A 93 0.48 8.00 0.49
CA ILE A 93 -0.82 8.52 0.03
C ILE A 93 -1.67 8.96 1.23
#